data_AF-A0A2G9YKS1-F1
#
_entry.id   AF-A0A2G9YKS1-F1
#
_cell.length_a   1.000
_cell.length_b   1.000
_cell.length_c   1.000
_cell.angle_alpha   90.00
_cell.angle_beta   90.00
_cell.angle_gamma   90.00
#
_symmetry.space_group_name_H-M   'P 1'
#
loop_
_entity.id
_entity.type
_entity.pdbx_description
1 polymer ?
#
loop_
_entity_poly.entity_id
_entity_poly.type
_entity_poly.pdbx_seq_one_letter_code
_entity_poly.pdbx_strand_id
1 'polypeptide(L)' 'MAQEQTHTPVKGGGNPIQEKQTNCLACNKPIKKIRRYYRDGKFYCTKRCWKNYLEKNKAEAK' A
#
# COMPACT_ATOMS: atom_id res chain seq x y z
N MET A 1 -44.37 -33.90 -8.79
CA MET A 1 -44.71 -32.46 -8.63
C MET A 1 -43.45 -31.76 -8.18
N ALA A 2 -43.06 -30.73 -8.95
CA ALA A 2 -42.04 -29.70 -8.70
C ALA A 2 -40.71 -30.14 -8.04
N GLN A 3 -39.73 -30.48 -8.88
CA GLN A 3 -38.33 -30.18 -8.58
C GLN A 3 -38.09 -28.72 -8.95
N GLU A 4 -37.92 -27.83 -7.98
CA GLU A 4 -37.52 -26.45 -8.23
C GLU A 4 -36.12 -26.21 -7.68
N GLN A 5 -35.21 -26.25 -8.63
CA GLN A 5 -33.83 -25.81 -8.54
C GLN A 5 -33.78 -24.27 -8.45
N THR A 6 -32.58 -23.78 -8.12
CA THR A 6 -32.05 -22.42 -8.36
C THR A 6 -32.19 -21.37 -7.27
N HIS A 7 -31.32 -21.47 -6.25
CA HIS A 7 -30.71 -20.27 -5.66
C HIS A 7 -29.18 -20.46 -5.63
N THR A 8 -28.52 -20.02 -6.70
CA THR A 8 -27.08 -19.74 -6.68
C THR A 8 -26.91 -18.23 -6.62
N PRO A 9 -26.62 -17.62 -5.45
CA PRO A 9 -26.10 -16.28 -5.45
C PRO A 9 -24.62 -16.33 -5.86
N VAL A 10 -24.44 -15.98 -7.13
CA VAL A 10 -23.26 -15.42 -7.79
C VAL A 10 -22.12 -15.01 -6.84
N LYS A 11 -20.95 -15.57 -7.10
CA LYS A 11 -19.64 -15.16 -6.60
C LYS A 11 -19.42 -13.65 -6.86
N GLY A 12 -19.67 -12.83 -5.85
CA GLY A 12 -19.19 -11.45 -5.77
C GLY A 12 -17.74 -11.42 -5.30
N GLY A 13 -16.81 -11.81 -6.19
CA GLY A 13 -15.37 -11.66 -5.97
C GLY A 13 -14.92 -10.21 -6.05
N GLY A 14 -15.39 -9.37 -5.15
CA GLY A 14 -14.89 -8.02 -4.96
C GLY A 14 -13.68 -8.04 -4.02
N ASN A 15 -12.50 -8.44 -4.52
CA ASN A 15 -11.29 -7.93 -3.86
C ASN A 15 -11.32 -6.42 -4.11
N PRO A 16 -11.43 -5.56 -3.07
CA PRO A 16 -11.31 -4.13 -3.29
C PRO A 16 -9.98 -3.95 -4.01
N ILE A 17 -10.01 -3.25 -5.15
CA ILE A 17 -8.81 -2.75 -5.81
C ILE A 17 -8.03 -2.10 -4.68
N GLN A 18 -7.00 -2.79 -4.17
CA GLN A 18 -6.20 -2.30 -3.08
C GLN A 18 -5.55 -1.06 -3.66
N GLU A 19 -6.18 0.10 -3.42
CA GLU A 19 -5.68 1.41 -3.78
C GLU A 19 -4.25 1.40 -3.31
N LYS A 20 -3.29 1.23 -4.23
CA LYS A 20 -1.90 0.85 -3.93
C LYS A 20 -1.49 1.65 -2.72
N GLN A 21 -1.51 1.03 -1.54
CA GLN A 21 -1.30 1.80 -0.33
C GLN A 21 0.13 2.23 -0.43
N THR A 22 0.32 3.50 -0.78
CA THR A 22 1.63 4.06 -0.97
C THR A 22 2.11 4.33 0.45
N ASN A 23 2.43 3.28 1.19
CA ASN A 23 2.89 3.41 2.56
C ASN A 23 4.32 3.95 2.51
N CYS A 24 4.63 4.84 3.46
CA CYS A 24 5.98 5.34 3.60
C CYS A 24 6.91 4.22 4.05
N LEU A 25 7.99 3.95 3.31
CA LEU A 25 8.95 2.89 3.66
C LEU A 25 9.69 3.12 4.99
N ALA A 26 9.69 4.36 5.50
CA ALA A 26 10.38 4.71 6.74
C ALA A 26 9.48 4.64 8.00
N CYS A 27 8.17 4.88 7.86
CA CYS A 27 7.26 4.99 9.02
C CYS A 27 5.96 4.21 8.83
N ASN A 28 5.81 3.51 7.72
CA ASN A 28 4.64 2.74 7.30
C ASN A 28 3.30 3.49 7.34
N LYS A 29 3.34 4.83 7.38
CA LYS A 29 2.13 5.65 7.36
C LYS A 29 1.57 5.70 5.94
N PRO A 30 0.23 5.67 5.78
CA PRO A 30 -0.40 5.84 4.48
C PRO A 30 -0.08 7.22 3.94
N ILE A 31 0.60 7.28 2.79
CA ILE A 31 0.91 8.55 2.13
C ILE A 31 -0.39 9.05 1.48
N LYS A 32 -0.94 10.14 2.01
CA LYS A 32 -2.01 10.89 1.34
C LYS A 32 -1.50 11.33 -0.03
N LYS A 33 -2.26 11.10 -1.12
CA LYS A 33 -1.86 11.37 -2.53
C LYS A 33 -1.15 12.73 -2.74
N ILE A 34 -1.52 13.75 -1.98
CA ILE A 34 -0.95 15.11 -2.03
C ILE A 34 0.51 15.22 -1.56
N ARG A 35 0.97 14.38 -0.60
CA ARG A 35 2.26 14.56 0.08
C ARG A 35 3.19 13.37 -0.13
N ARG A 36 3.31 12.93 -1.39
CA ARG A 36 4.20 11.83 -1.80
C ARG A 36 5.60 12.35 -2.03
N TYR A 37 6.50 12.06 -1.10
CA TYR A 37 7.93 12.35 -1.26
C TYR A 37 8.60 11.15 -1.93
N TYR A 38 8.75 11.20 -3.26
CA TYR A 38 9.41 10.15 -4.04
C TYR A 38 10.89 10.44 -4.22
N ARG A 39 11.76 9.47 -3.94
CA ARG A 39 13.21 9.57 -4.15
C ARG A 39 13.81 8.19 -4.32
N ASP A 40 14.70 8.01 -5.30
CA ASP A 40 15.48 6.78 -5.48
C ASP A 40 14.61 5.51 -5.64
N GLY A 41 13.51 5.61 -6.40
CA GLY A 41 12.56 4.48 -6.52
C GLY A 41 11.66 4.25 -5.31
N LYS A 42 11.87 4.97 -4.20
CA LYS A 42 11.24 4.75 -2.89
C LYS A 42 10.23 5.86 -2.53
N PHE A 43 9.15 5.48 -1.85
CA PHE A 43 8.09 6.40 -1.43
C PHE A 43 8.17 6.72 0.06
N TYR A 44 8.15 8.02 0.37
CA TYR A 44 8.22 8.54 1.73
C TYR A 44 7.12 9.54 2.04
N CYS A 45 6.84 9.67 3.33
CA CYS A 45 5.85 10.59 3.87
C CYS A 45 6.30 12.07 3.79
N THR A 46 7.59 12.30 3.98
CA THR A 46 8.24 13.61 4.12
C THR A 46 9.74 13.48 3.86
N LYS A 47 10.43 14.62 3.68
CA LYS A 47 11.90 14.66 3.62
C LYS A 47 12.58 14.05 4.87
N ARG A 48 11.96 14.18 6.05
CA ARG A 48 12.47 13.59 7.31
C ARG A 48 12.40 12.06 7.28
N CYS A 49 11.29 11.50 6.78
CA CYS A 49 11.15 10.06 6.56
C CYS A 49 12.26 9.52 5.63
N TRP A 50 12.56 10.25 4.54
CA TRP A 50 13.64 9.89 3.62
C TRP A 50 15.03 9.95 4.27
N LYS A 51 15.35 11.03 5.00
CA LYS A 51 16.64 11.17 5.70
C LYS A 51 16.86 10.06 6.73
N ASN A 52 15.88 9.82 7.61
CA ASN A 52 15.97 8.75 8.60
C ASN A 52 16.18 7.38 7.95
N TYR A 53 15.50 7.12 6.83
CA TYR A 53 15.70 5.89 6.08
C TYR A 53 17.11 5.82 5.50
N LEU A 54 17.62 6.90 4.90
CA LEU A 54 18.99 6.96 4.39
C LEU A 54 20.04 6.79 5.49
N GLU A 55 19.84 7.37 6.67
CA GLU A 55 20.78 7.22 7.79
C GLU A 55 20.83 5.77 8.27
N LYS A 56 19.67 5.12 8.40
CA LYS A 56 19.59 3.68 8.71
C LYS A 56 20.24 2.82 7.63
N ASN A 57 19.94 3.09 6.36
CA ASN A 57 20.45 2.28 5.26
C ASN A 57 21.95 2.51 4.99
N LYS A 58 22.48 3.71 5.26
CA LYS A 58 23.93 3.98 5.27
C LYS A 58 24.65 3.28 6.42
N ALA A 59 24.00 3.12 7.57
CA ALA A 59 24.57 2.38 8.69
C ALA A 59 24.66 0.88 8.41
N GLU A 60 23.77 0.33 7.57
CA GLU A 60 23.79 -1.09 7.17
C GLU A 60 24.76 -1.38 6.01
N ALA A 61 25.20 -0.35 5.27
CA ALA A 61 26.09 -0.48 4.11
C ALA A 61 27.58 -0.27 4.44
N LYS A 62 27.94 -0.20 5.72
CA LYS A 62 29.31 0.00 6.21
C LYS A 62 29.69 -1.12 7.16
#